data_AF-A0A957YC78-F1
#
_entry.id   AF-A0A957YC78-F1
#
_cell.length_a   1.000
_cell.length_b   1.000
_cell.length_c   1.000
_cell.angle_alpha   90.00
_cell.angle_beta   90.00
_cell.angle_gamma   90.00
#
_symmetry.space_group_name_H-M   'P 1'
#
loop_
_entity.id
_entity.type
_entity.pdbx_description
1 polymer ?
#
loop_
_entity_poly.entity_id
_entity_poly.type
_entity_poly.pdbx_seq_one_letter_code
_entity_poly.pdbx_strand_id
1 'polypeptide(L)'
;MSNDQQNDWQVDPYLHVEADNFYNPLTDQRLRKGEPAYQTLRNLYKRKVRLNQIPHVDKDFLVQQGWLVPTHVDLDGRFRLKYVSLEAHSVCNQACYFCPVSVAPRQHHFMPLELYERIALQLADYKNTLEAVFMNNYNEPTIDKHFVKQVEILRSYGLVPAVLTNGSGLTLERIDTIIEMGGLGYLSVNLSTLNQHHYRHDRGKDHLNLVLRHLDYIKDLPVAPLMKIVVLGRGDDQHRADYQEIAARFAGSRFQIASFKANDRAQYLALEMKSTPAHLILRGCEQMGSRPLHHLHITAQGSCVLCCQDYGEQYVVGDLTRQTVAEVLAGSELARYRRWSYGREKAPDNFICRKCIFART
;
A
#
# COMPACT_ATOMS: atom_id res chain seq x y z
N MET A 1 40.98 -14.11 -14.11
CA MET A 1 39.64 -14.22 -13.49
C MET A 1 39.07 -15.55 -13.95
N SER A 2 38.91 -16.51 -13.04
CA SER A 2 38.62 -17.91 -13.37
C SER A 2 37.22 -18.09 -13.99
N ASN A 3 37.13 -19.05 -14.92
CA ASN A 3 35.94 -19.39 -15.72
C ASN A 3 34.71 -19.90 -14.93
N ASP A 4 34.80 -20.03 -13.60
CA ASP A 4 33.72 -20.61 -12.77
C ASP A 4 32.63 -19.60 -12.36
N GLN A 5 32.88 -18.29 -12.40
CA GLN A 5 31.86 -17.28 -12.03
C GLN A 5 30.75 -17.09 -13.09
N GLN A 6 30.82 -17.77 -14.23
CA GLN A 6 29.83 -17.59 -15.31
C GLN A 6 28.47 -18.25 -15.02
N ASN A 7 28.38 -19.22 -14.11
CA ASN A 7 27.16 -19.99 -13.80
C ASN A 7 26.43 -19.58 -12.49
N ASP A 8 26.91 -18.58 -11.76
CA ASP A 8 26.37 -18.19 -10.45
C ASP A 8 25.19 -17.20 -10.50
N TRP A 9 24.53 -17.06 -11.65
CA TRP A 9 23.44 -16.09 -11.81
C TRP A 9 22.10 -16.79 -12.02
N GLN A 10 21.02 -16.13 -11.64
CA GLN A 10 19.66 -16.55 -11.91
C GLN A 10 18.80 -15.32 -12.24
N VAL A 11 17.69 -15.55 -12.95
CA VAL A 11 16.64 -14.52 -13.08
C VAL A 11 16.12 -14.20 -11.68
N ASP A 12 15.99 -12.91 -11.37
CA ASP A 12 15.44 -12.49 -10.08
C ASP A 12 14.08 -13.18 -9.85
N PRO A 13 13.90 -13.92 -8.74
CA PRO A 13 12.68 -14.68 -8.52
C PRO A 13 11.49 -13.82 -8.08
N TYR A 14 11.69 -12.52 -7.84
CA TYR A 14 10.67 -11.57 -7.40
C TYR A 14 10.11 -10.68 -8.53
N LEU A 15 10.34 -11.05 -9.80
CA LEU A 15 9.81 -10.31 -10.94
C LEU A 15 8.29 -10.46 -11.07
N HIS A 16 7.61 -9.36 -11.36
CA HIS A 16 6.28 -9.41 -11.96
C HIS A 16 6.43 -9.52 -13.46
N VAL A 17 5.81 -10.55 -14.03
CA VAL A 17 5.94 -10.88 -15.45
C VAL A 17 4.59 -10.73 -16.12
N GLU A 18 4.50 -9.81 -17.08
CA GLU A 18 3.34 -9.57 -17.93
C GLU A 18 3.59 -10.05 -19.35
N ALA A 19 2.59 -9.96 -20.24
CA ALA A 19 2.72 -10.34 -21.66
C ALA A 19 3.66 -9.42 -22.46
N ASP A 20 3.80 -8.17 -22.05
CA ASP A 20 4.54 -7.12 -22.76
C ASP A 20 5.60 -6.41 -21.90
N ASN A 21 5.71 -6.73 -20.61
CA ASN A 21 6.72 -6.14 -19.74
C ASN A 21 7.15 -7.08 -18.60
N PHE A 22 8.31 -6.76 -18.02
CA PHE A 22 8.75 -7.20 -16.71
C PHE A 22 8.76 -5.98 -15.78
N TYR A 23 8.39 -6.19 -14.53
CA TYR A 23 8.62 -5.23 -13.46
C TYR A 23 9.43 -5.92 -12.37
N ASN A 24 10.54 -5.30 -11.97
CA ASN A 24 11.34 -5.74 -10.83
C ASN A 24 10.98 -4.85 -9.62
N PRO A 25 10.24 -5.37 -8.63
CA PRO A 25 9.92 -4.60 -7.43
C PRO A 25 11.18 -4.23 -6.63
N LEU A 26 12.21 -5.08 -6.57
CA LEU A 26 13.40 -4.79 -5.75
C LEU A 26 14.23 -3.62 -6.30
N THR A 27 14.22 -3.40 -7.62
CA THR A 27 14.88 -2.24 -8.25
C THR A 27 13.91 -1.13 -8.66
N ASP A 28 12.60 -1.39 -8.60
CA ASP A 28 11.52 -0.52 -9.09
C ASP A 28 11.64 -0.15 -10.57
N GLN A 29 12.21 -1.05 -11.37
CA GLN A 29 12.42 -0.86 -12.80
C GLN A 29 11.42 -1.68 -13.64
N ARG A 30 11.12 -1.18 -14.84
CA ARG A 30 10.35 -1.90 -15.87
C ARG A 30 11.21 -2.14 -17.09
N LEU A 31 11.07 -3.33 -17.69
CA LEU A 31 11.64 -3.68 -18.98
C LEU A 31 10.50 -4.07 -19.93
N ARG A 32 10.31 -3.29 -21.00
CA ARG A 32 9.19 -3.41 -21.92
C ARG A 32 9.56 -4.16 -23.19
N LYS A 33 8.56 -4.74 -23.84
CA LYS A 33 8.72 -5.38 -25.15
C LYS A 33 9.28 -4.39 -26.16
N GLY A 34 10.41 -4.74 -26.77
CA GLY A 34 11.14 -3.90 -27.73
C GLY A 34 12.38 -3.22 -27.14
N GLU A 35 12.53 -3.19 -25.81
CA GLU A 35 13.76 -2.69 -25.17
C GLU A 35 14.89 -3.73 -25.23
N PRO A 36 16.16 -3.28 -25.17
CA PRO A 36 17.33 -4.16 -25.17
C PRO A 36 17.23 -5.28 -24.12
N ALA A 37 17.71 -6.47 -24.46
CA ALA A 37 17.69 -7.69 -23.63
C ALA A 37 16.30 -8.19 -23.17
N TYR A 38 15.17 -7.53 -23.50
CA TYR A 38 13.83 -8.01 -23.11
C TYR A 38 13.56 -9.43 -23.61
N GLN A 39 13.85 -9.70 -24.88
CA GLN A 39 13.59 -11.03 -25.44
C GLN A 39 14.50 -12.09 -24.83
N THR A 40 15.74 -11.71 -24.49
CA THR A 40 16.71 -12.56 -23.80
C THR A 40 16.22 -12.90 -22.39
N LEU A 41 15.82 -11.91 -21.59
CA LEU A 41 15.22 -12.12 -20.27
C LEU A 41 13.95 -12.98 -20.36
N ARG A 42 13.09 -12.74 -21.36
CA ARG A 42 11.89 -13.55 -21.60
C ARG A 42 12.21 -15.01 -21.86
N ASN A 43 13.23 -15.27 -22.67
CA ASN A 43 13.65 -16.63 -22.99
C ASN A 43 14.29 -17.31 -21.78
N LEU A 44 15.10 -16.60 -20.98
CA LEU A 44 15.66 -17.09 -19.71
C LEU A 44 14.56 -17.44 -18.70
N TYR A 45 13.61 -16.53 -18.46
CA TYR A 45 12.49 -16.72 -17.53
C TYR A 45 11.64 -17.94 -17.92
N LYS A 46 11.37 -18.11 -19.22
CA LYS A 46 10.64 -19.28 -19.77
C LYS A 46 11.52 -20.54 -19.89
N ARG A 47 12.77 -20.50 -19.44
CA ARG A 47 13.76 -21.59 -19.54
C ARG A 47 13.96 -22.12 -20.97
N LYS A 48 13.80 -21.25 -21.97
CA LYS A 48 14.02 -21.54 -23.40
C LYS A 48 15.50 -21.48 -23.79
N VAL A 49 16.30 -20.71 -23.06
CA VAL A 49 17.75 -20.59 -23.22
C VAL A 49 18.42 -20.66 -21.85
N ARG A 50 19.69 -21.07 -21.82
CA ARG A 50 20.55 -21.07 -20.63
C ARG A 50 21.41 -19.81 -20.59
N LEU A 51 21.90 -19.44 -19.40
CA LEU A 51 22.72 -18.23 -19.22
C LEU A 51 24.02 -18.21 -20.01
N ASN A 52 24.60 -19.38 -20.30
CA ASN A 52 25.80 -19.49 -21.14
C ASN A 52 25.50 -19.40 -22.66
N GLN A 53 24.22 -19.28 -23.05
CA GLN A 53 23.79 -19.21 -24.45
C GLN A 53 23.33 -17.79 -24.86
N ILE A 54 23.35 -16.83 -23.95
CA ILE A 54 22.91 -15.46 -24.23
C ILE A 54 24.10 -14.56 -24.63
N PRO A 55 23.87 -13.50 -25.41
CA PRO A 55 24.92 -12.53 -25.73
C PRO A 55 25.52 -11.90 -24.45
N HIS A 56 26.84 -11.71 -24.44
CA HIS A 56 27.53 -11.07 -23.30
C HIS A 56 26.95 -9.68 -22.98
N VAL A 57 26.67 -8.87 -24.00
CA VAL A 57 26.07 -7.54 -23.84
C VAL A 57 24.71 -7.59 -23.12
N ASP A 58 23.88 -8.59 -23.42
CA ASP A 58 22.60 -8.77 -22.75
C ASP A 58 22.81 -9.24 -21.31
N LYS A 59 23.75 -10.17 -21.07
CA LYS A 59 24.07 -10.64 -19.71
C LYS A 59 24.50 -9.48 -18.83
N ASP A 60 25.43 -8.65 -19.31
CA ASP A 60 25.98 -7.53 -18.56
C ASP A 60 24.90 -6.50 -18.26
N PHE A 61 24.05 -6.16 -19.24
CA PHE A 61 22.90 -5.30 -19.04
C PHE A 61 21.94 -5.87 -17.98
N LEU A 62 21.58 -7.16 -18.09
CA LEU A 62 20.64 -7.79 -17.18
C LEU A 62 21.18 -7.88 -15.74
N VAL A 63 22.48 -8.10 -15.56
CA VAL A 63 23.15 -8.05 -14.24
C VAL A 63 23.16 -6.63 -13.69
N GLN A 64 23.61 -5.66 -14.49
CA GLN A 64 23.75 -4.27 -14.05
C GLN A 64 22.42 -3.63 -13.64
N GLN A 65 21.34 -3.98 -14.33
CA GLN A 65 19.98 -3.50 -14.04
C GLN A 65 19.24 -4.38 -13.01
N GLY A 66 19.88 -5.43 -12.48
CA GLY A 66 19.32 -6.28 -11.44
C GLY A 66 18.20 -7.24 -11.91
N TRP A 67 18.13 -7.55 -13.20
CA TRP A 67 17.26 -8.61 -13.73
C TRP A 67 17.84 -10.00 -13.50
N LEU A 68 19.17 -10.10 -13.45
CA LEU A 68 19.91 -11.27 -13.00
C LEU A 68 20.53 -10.98 -11.62
N VAL A 69 20.43 -11.96 -10.72
CA VAL A 69 20.96 -11.89 -9.36
C VAL A 69 21.83 -13.11 -9.07
N PRO A 70 22.81 -13.03 -8.14
CA PRO A 70 23.60 -14.19 -7.79
C PRO A 70 22.76 -15.30 -7.12
N THR A 71 23.12 -16.55 -7.34
CA THR A 71 22.42 -17.73 -6.80
C THR A 71 22.68 -17.94 -5.30
N HIS A 72 23.79 -17.43 -4.78
CA HIS A 72 24.25 -17.65 -3.39
C HIS A 72 23.86 -16.51 -2.41
N VAL A 73 23.20 -15.46 -2.89
CA VAL A 73 22.76 -14.34 -2.05
C VAL A 73 21.39 -14.67 -1.45
N ASP A 74 21.19 -14.37 -0.16
CA ASP A 74 19.85 -14.37 0.42
C ASP A 74 19.03 -13.22 -0.19
N LEU A 75 18.06 -13.61 -1.02
CA LEU A 75 17.17 -12.67 -1.70
C LEU A 75 15.92 -12.37 -0.89
N ASP A 76 15.62 -13.17 0.14
CA ASP A 76 14.33 -13.13 0.80
C ASP A 76 14.26 -12.00 1.83
N GLY A 77 15.42 -11.65 2.42
CA GLY A 77 15.59 -10.47 3.25
C GLY A 77 15.63 -9.15 2.47
N ARG A 78 15.74 -9.17 1.14
CA ARG A 78 15.80 -7.94 0.32
C ARG A 78 14.43 -7.26 0.23
N PHE A 79 14.46 -5.94 0.21
CA PHE A 79 13.27 -5.10 0.08
C PHE A 79 13.63 -3.77 -0.59
N ARG A 80 12.59 -3.03 -0.97
CA ARG A 80 12.71 -1.63 -1.36
C ARG A 80 11.57 -0.87 -0.71
N LEU A 81 11.79 -0.28 0.46
CA LEU A 81 10.72 0.37 1.20
C LEU A 81 10.27 1.64 0.46
N LYS A 82 9.05 1.61 -0.08
CA LYS A 82 8.43 2.73 -0.79
C LYS A 82 7.31 3.38 0.00
N TYR A 83 6.62 2.61 0.82
CA TYR A 83 5.45 3.08 1.55
C TYR A 83 5.43 2.52 2.96
N VAL A 84 4.87 3.28 3.89
CA VAL A 84 4.56 2.81 5.24
C VAL A 84 3.12 3.15 5.54
N SER A 85 2.39 2.23 6.18
CA SER A 85 1.14 2.55 6.87
C SER A 85 1.43 2.59 8.35
N LEU A 86 1.40 3.77 8.95
CA LEU A 86 1.66 4.00 10.37
C LEU A 86 0.37 4.44 11.05
N GLU A 87 -0.31 3.49 11.67
CA GLU A 87 -1.54 3.73 12.41
C GLU A 87 -1.22 4.28 13.81
N ALA A 88 -1.62 5.53 14.10
CA ALA A 88 -1.38 6.14 15.40
C ALA A 88 -2.40 5.68 16.48
N HIS A 89 -3.59 5.25 16.08
CA HIS A 89 -4.63 4.79 16.98
C HIS A 89 -5.56 3.82 16.24
N SER A 90 -6.32 2.99 16.94
CA SER A 90 -7.21 1.98 16.31
C SER A 90 -8.65 2.45 16.04
N VAL A 91 -8.97 3.70 16.36
CA VAL A 91 -10.35 4.24 16.42
C VAL A 91 -10.79 4.85 15.09
N CYS A 92 -12.03 4.61 14.70
CA CYS A 92 -12.71 5.34 13.62
C CYS A 92 -14.09 5.79 14.12
N ASN A 93 -14.52 6.98 13.72
CA ASN A 93 -15.84 7.52 14.07
C ASN A 93 -16.95 7.12 13.09
N GLN A 94 -16.69 6.20 12.15
CA GLN A 94 -17.67 5.67 11.20
C GLN A 94 -17.66 4.13 11.22
N ALA A 95 -18.75 3.51 10.77
CA ALA A 95 -18.93 2.06 10.68
C ALA A 95 -19.32 1.68 9.25
N CYS A 96 -18.40 1.90 8.30
CA CYS A 96 -18.70 1.72 6.88
C CYS A 96 -19.00 0.26 6.53
N TYR A 97 -19.99 -0.02 5.68
CA TYR A 97 -20.34 -1.40 5.29
C TYR A 97 -19.18 -2.16 4.62
N PHE A 98 -18.27 -1.43 3.96
CA PHE A 98 -17.09 -1.95 3.28
C PHE A 98 -15.82 -1.94 4.15
N CYS A 99 -15.95 -1.78 5.47
CA CYS A 99 -14.84 -1.76 6.41
C CYS A 99 -14.99 -2.87 7.47
N PRO A 100 -13.97 -3.71 7.70
CA PRO A 100 -14.00 -4.72 8.78
C PRO A 100 -14.31 -4.18 10.17
N VAL A 101 -13.97 -2.91 10.44
CA VAL A 101 -14.26 -2.25 11.73
C VAL A 101 -15.76 -2.21 12.04
N SER A 102 -16.64 -2.21 11.04
CA SER A 102 -18.09 -2.21 11.28
C SER A 102 -18.63 -3.56 11.76
N VAL A 103 -17.96 -4.66 11.42
CA VAL A 103 -18.39 -6.02 11.76
C VAL A 103 -17.58 -6.64 12.90
N ALA A 104 -16.33 -6.22 13.07
CA ALA A 104 -15.42 -6.70 14.10
C ALA A 104 -14.63 -5.52 14.71
N PRO A 105 -15.27 -4.63 15.50
CA PRO A 105 -14.59 -3.46 16.08
C PRO A 105 -13.37 -3.83 16.91
N ARG A 106 -12.27 -3.08 16.76
CA ARG A 106 -11.04 -3.27 17.56
C ARG A 106 -11.13 -2.52 18.88
N GLN A 107 -10.39 -3.01 19.88
CA GLN A 107 -10.20 -2.27 21.12
C GLN A 107 -9.52 -0.93 20.85
N HIS A 108 -9.95 0.11 21.56
CA HIS A 108 -9.35 1.44 21.46
C HIS A 108 -7.92 1.41 21.98
N HIS A 109 -7.00 1.87 21.14
CA HIS A 109 -5.60 2.00 21.47
C HIS A 109 -5.05 3.24 20.80
N PHE A 110 -4.17 3.94 21.50
CA PHE A 110 -3.48 5.13 21.01
C PHE A 110 -2.00 4.91 21.26
N MET A 111 -1.22 4.94 20.18
CA MET A 111 0.23 4.85 20.23
C MET A 111 0.79 6.05 21.01
N PRO A 112 1.69 5.84 21.99
CA PRO A 112 2.41 6.94 22.62
C PRO A 112 3.19 7.75 21.57
N LEU A 113 3.18 9.08 21.68
CA LEU A 113 3.88 9.94 20.72
C LEU A 113 5.38 9.65 20.66
N GLU A 114 5.97 9.22 21.78
CA GLU A 114 7.37 8.83 21.88
C GLU A 114 7.68 7.61 21.00
N LEU A 115 6.76 6.65 20.93
CA LEU A 115 6.89 5.49 20.03
C LEU A 115 6.71 5.93 18.57
N TYR A 116 5.72 6.78 18.30
CA TYR A 116 5.47 7.31 16.96
C TYR A 116 6.70 8.05 16.40
N GLU A 117 7.29 8.93 17.20
CA GLU A 117 8.49 9.70 16.87
C GLU A 117 9.71 8.79 16.68
N ARG A 118 9.90 7.79 17.54
CA ARG A 118 10.97 6.80 17.40
C ARG A 118 10.85 6.01 16.10
N ILE A 119 9.63 5.64 15.69
CA ILE A 119 9.39 4.96 14.42
C ILE A 119 9.69 5.90 13.26
N ALA A 120 9.21 7.15 13.30
CA ALA A 120 9.46 8.14 12.27
C ALA A 120 10.97 8.41 12.08
N LEU A 121 11.73 8.53 13.17
CA LEU A 121 13.18 8.68 13.11
C LEU A 121 13.86 7.52 12.36
N GLN A 122 13.46 6.27 12.63
CA GLN A 122 14.02 5.11 11.93
C GLN A 122 13.59 5.04 10.45
N LEU A 123 12.39 5.51 10.12
CA LEU A 123 11.95 5.61 8.73
C LEU A 123 12.77 6.62 7.93
N ALA A 124 13.39 7.60 8.58
CA ALA A 124 14.24 8.60 7.93
C ALA A 124 15.45 7.99 7.21
N ASP A 125 15.94 6.83 7.68
CA ASP A 125 17.02 6.08 7.02
C ASP A 125 16.63 5.62 5.60
N TYR A 126 15.32 5.56 5.31
CA TYR A 126 14.77 5.11 4.03
C TYR A 126 14.21 6.25 3.18
N LYS A 127 14.41 7.53 3.55
CA LYS A 127 13.82 8.70 2.87
C LYS A 127 14.11 8.80 1.36
N ASN A 128 15.19 8.17 0.90
CA ASN A 128 15.58 8.17 -0.52
C ASN A 128 14.73 7.22 -1.38
N THR A 129 14.05 6.24 -0.78
CA THR A 129 13.16 5.31 -1.47
C THR A 129 11.71 5.41 -1.00
N LEU A 130 11.49 5.89 0.23
CA LEU A 130 10.19 6.05 0.86
C LEU A 130 9.46 7.24 0.27
N GLU A 131 8.42 6.96 -0.51
CA GLU A 131 7.59 7.95 -1.20
C GLU A 131 6.50 8.55 -0.30
N ALA A 132 5.97 7.76 0.65
CA ALA A 132 4.91 8.23 1.55
C ALA A 132 4.80 7.41 2.85
N VAL A 133 4.44 8.10 3.93
CA VAL A 133 3.96 7.52 5.18
C VAL A 133 2.46 7.77 5.29
N PHE A 134 1.67 6.75 5.01
CA PHE A 134 0.22 6.76 5.17
C PHE A 134 -0.13 6.67 6.65
N MET A 135 -0.87 7.65 7.17
CA MET A 135 -1.20 7.75 8.60
C MET A 135 -2.37 6.85 9.03
N ASN A 136 -2.70 5.84 8.23
CA ASN A 136 -3.86 5.00 8.44
C ASN A 136 -3.56 3.51 8.24
N ASN A 137 -4.32 2.68 8.97
CA ASN A 137 -4.59 1.30 8.58
C ASN A 137 -6.11 1.08 8.54
N TYR A 138 -6.78 1.09 9.69
CA TYR A 138 -8.24 0.98 9.81
C TYR A 138 -8.87 2.04 10.73
N ASN A 139 -8.11 3.09 11.05
CA ASN A 139 -8.54 4.24 11.84
C ASN A 139 -8.98 5.42 10.96
N GLU A 140 -9.55 6.43 11.63
CA GLU A 140 -9.70 7.76 11.04
C GLU A 140 -8.58 8.67 11.58
N PRO A 141 -7.51 8.95 10.81
CA PRO A 141 -6.36 9.70 11.32
C PRO A 141 -6.73 11.11 11.76
N THR A 142 -7.68 11.75 11.08
CA THR A 142 -7.94 13.18 11.28
C THR A 142 -8.76 13.48 12.52
N ILE A 143 -9.36 12.48 13.19
CA ILE A 143 -10.03 12.71 14.49
C ILE A 143 -9.04 12.67 15.66
N ASP A 144 -7.81 12.26 15.45
CA ASP A 144 -6.79 12.24 16.50
C ASP A 144 -6.47 13.67 16.95
N LYS A 145 -6.43 13.90 18.26
CA LYS A 145 -6.01 15.18 18.85
C LYS A 145 -4.55 15.50 18.52
N HIS A 146 -3.74 14.48 18.25
CA HIS A 146 -2.34 14.60 17.88
C HIS A 146 -2.10 14.62 16.36
N PHE A 147 -3.15 14.63 15.52
CA PHE A 147 -3.00 14.54 14.06
C PHE A 147 -2.01 15.57 13.49
N VAL A 148 -2.15 16.85 13.85
CA VAL A 148 -1.24 17.92 13.38
C VAL A 148 0.20 17.69 13.87
N LYS A 149 0.36 17.26 15.13
CA LYS A 149 1.68 16.93 15.71
C LYS A 149 2.34 15.74 15.00
N GLN A 150 1.56 14.74 14.62
CA GLN A 150 2.06 13.59 13.86
C GLN A 150 2.54 14.02 12.46
N VAL A 151 1.81 14.92 11.78
CA VAL A 151 2.25 15.53 10.52
C VAL A 151 3.56 16.29 10.69
N GLU A 152 3.67 17.10 11.75
CA GLU A 152 4.89 17.84 12.09
C GLU A 152 6.09 16.90 12.30
N ILE A 153 5.92 15.83 13.09
CA ILE A 153 6.97 14.83 13.37
C ILE A 153 7.48 14.23 12.06
N LEU A 154 6.57 13.74 11.20
CA LEU A 154 6.96 13.13 9.92
C LEU A 154 7.75 14.13 9.06
N ARG A 155 7.28 15.37 8.94
CA ARG A 155 7.97 16.40 8.17
C ARG A 155 9.34 16.76 8.74
N SER A 156 9.48 16.82 10.06
CA SER A 156 10.76 17.15 10.72
C SER A 156 11.87 16.15 10.39
N TYR A 157 11.51 14.90 10.09
CA TYR A 157 12.44 13.85 9.64
C TYR A 157 12.57 13.75 8.11
N GLY A 158 12.00 14.70 7.36
CA GLY A 158 12.02 14.70 5.90
C GLY A 158 11.15 13.61 5.27
N LEU A 159 10.18 13.07 6.02
CA LEU A 159 9.21 12.10 5.52
C LEU A 159 8.02 12.82 4.89
N VAL A 160 7.29 12.10 4.04
CA VAL A 160 6.15 12.62 3.27
C VAL A 160 4.85 12.10 3.88
N PRO A 161 4.09 12.90 4.65
CA PRO A 161 2.83 12.47 5.24
C PRO A 161 1.76 12.28 4.15
N ALA A 162 1.06 11.16 4.18
CA ALA A 162 -0.06 10.87 3.30
C ALA A 162 -1.30 10.48 4.11
N VAL A 163 -2.46 11.01 3.73
CA VAL A 163 -3.70 10.88 4.52
C VAL A 163 -4.81 10.28 3.67
N LEU A 164 -5.36 9.16 4.14
CA LEU A 164 -6.66 8.65 3.71
C LEU A 164 -7.64 8.90 4.86
N THR A 165 -8.76 9.55 4.58
CA THR A 165 -9.69 10.03 5.62
C THR A 165 -11.14 9.97 5.14
N ASN A 166 -12.07 9.89 6.07
CA ASN A 166 -13.50 10.12 5.87
C ASN A 166 -13.87 11.61 5.86
N GLY A 167 -12.91 12.51 6.15
CA GLY A 167 -13.03 13.96 6.08
C GLY A 167 -13.61 14.65 7.31
N SER A 168 -14.08 13.89 8.31
CA SER A 168 -14.79 14.46 9.46
C SER A 168 -13.89 15.24 10.42
N GLY A 169 -12.58 14.98 10.44
CA GLY A 169 -11.61 15.65 11.31
C GLY A 169 -10.76 16.73 10.61
N LEU A 170 -11.04 17.03 9.33
CA LEU A 170 -10.36 18.06 8.53
C LEU A 170 -10.85 19.48 8.88
N THR A 171 -10.79 19.85 10.16
CA THR A 171 -11.17 21.21 10.58
C THR A 171 -10.30 22.25 9.89
N LEU A 172 -10.86 23.44 9.64
CA LEU A 172 -10.20 24.53 8.92
C LEU A 172 -8.84 24.88 9.54
N GLU A 173 -8.82 25.10 10.87
CA GLU A 173 -7.60 25.39 11.64
C GLU A 173 -6.50 24.33 11.44
N ARG A 174 -6.85 23.04 11.44
CA ARG A 174 -5.88 21.97 11.22
C ARG A 174 -5.33 22.00 9.81
N ILE A 175 -6.18 22.26 8.81
CA ILE A 175 -5.77 22.34 7.42
C ILE A 175 -4.84 23.53 7.20
N ASP A 176 -5.17 24.70 7.72
CA ASP A 176 -4.34 25.90 7.62
C ASP A 176 -2.96 25.65 8.23
N THR A 177 -2.94 25.09 9.45
CA THR A 177 -1.68 24.71 10.12
C THR A 177 -0.87 23.71 9.27
N ILE A 178 -1.52 22.73 8.65
CA ILE A 178 -0.84 21.75 7.80
C ILE A 178 -0.29 22.39 6.52
N ILE A 179 -1.02 23.32 5.90
CA ILE A 179 -0.54 24.06 4.72
C ILE A 179 0.67 24.92 5.10
N GLU A 180 0.65 25.61 6.24
CA GLU A 180 1.77 26.41 6.74
C GLU A 180 3.03 25.56 6.98
N MET A 181 2.87 24.29 7.38
CA MET A 181 3.98 23.32 7.49
C MET A 181 4.49 22.78 6.14
N GLY A 182 3.91 23.22 5.02
CA GLY A 182 4.24 22.78 3.66
C GLY A 182 3.30 21.73 3.08
N GLY A 183 2.16 21.46 3.72
CA GLY A 183 1.11 20.56 3.24
C GLY A 183 1.41 19.06 3.43
N LEU A 184 0.50 18.23 2.95
CA LEU A 184 0.67 16.77 2.85
C LEU A 184 1.30 16.40 1.52
N GLY A 185 1.83 15.18 1.41
CA GLY A 185 2.23 14.60 0.12
C GLY A 185 1.04 14.06 -0.67
N TYR A 186 0.00 13.59 0.02
CA TYR A 186 -1.20 13.02 -0.59
C TYR A 186 -2.40 13.16 0.35
N LEU A 187 -3.56 13.55 -0.19
CA LEU A 187 -4.82 13.58 0.53
C LEU A 187 -5.88 12.82 -0.27
N SER A 188 -6.51 11.83 0.36
CA SER A 188 -7.67 11.13 -0.19
C SER A 188 -8.82 11.14 0.79
N VAL A 189 -9.92 11.75 0.38
CA VAL A 189 -11.17 11.75 1.15
C VAL A 189 -12.10 10.70 0.55
N ASN A 190 -12.55 9.75 1.37
CA ASN A 190 -13.57 8.81 0.95
C ASN A 190 -14.96 9.43 1.16
N LEU A 191 -15.72 9.64 0.08
CA LEU A 191 -17.10 10.15 0.10
C LEU A 191 -17.96 9.22 -0.75
N SER A 192 -18.93 8.52 -0.16
CA SER A 192 -19.66 7.46 -0.89
C SER A 192 -20.82 8.02 -1.71
N THR A 193 -21.42 9.13 -1.28
CA THR A 193 -22.64 9.69 -1.89
C THR A 193 -22.89 11.11 -1.37
N LEU A 194 -23.66 11.91 -2.11
CA LEU A 194 -24.22 13.20 -1.66
C LEU A 194 -25.62 13.05 -1.07
N ASN A 195 -26.23 11.87 -1.15
CA ASN A 195 -27.53 11.60 -0.55
C ASN A 195 -27.35 11.30 0.95
N GLN A 196 -27.98 12.10 1.81
CA GLN A 196 -27.82 11.97 3.27
C GLN A 196 -28.30 10.62 3.81
N HIS A 197 -29.38 10.06 3.27
CA HIS A 197 -29.89 8.76 3.70
C HIS A 197 -28.92 7.63 3.30
N HIS A 198 -28.44 7.64 2.05
CA HIS A 198 -27.44 6.67 1.59
C HIS A 198 -26.13 6.82 2.37
N TYR A 199 -25.67 8.05 2.64
CA TYR A 199 -24.47 8.30 3.43
C TYR A 199 -24.60 7.71 4.83
N ARG A 200 -25.72 7.97 5.52
CA ARG A 200 -25.98 7.43 6.86
C ARG A 200 -26.02 5.89 6.84
N HIS A 201 -26.64 5.30 5.82
CA HIS A 201 -26.66 3.85 5.63
C HIS A 201 -25.25 3.30 5.41
N ASP A 202 -24.50 3.87 4.48
CA ASP A 202 -23.18 3.39 4.06
C ASP A 202 -22.13 3.51 5.16
N ARG A 203 -22.18 4.60 5.93
CA ARG A 203 -21.16 5.00 6.91
C ARG A 203 -21.53 4.67 8.36
N GLY A 204 -22.78 4.29 8.61
CA GLY A 204 -23.33 4.06 9.95
C GLY A 204 -23.46 5.32 10.82
N LYS A 205 -23.08 6.49 10.30
CA LYS A 205 -23.12 7.80 10.96
C LYS A 205 -23.41 8.88 9.94
N ASP A 206 -24.01 9.98 10.39
CA ASP A 206 -24.34 11.12 9.54
C ASP A 206 -23.38 12.28 9.78
N HIS A 207 -22.28 12.26 9.04
CA HIS A 207 -21.28 13.33 9.03
C HIS A 207 -21.30 14.11 7.71
N LEU A 208 -22.27 13.86 6.82
CA LEU A 208 -22.22 14.35 5.44
C LEU A 208 -22.08 15.87 5.39
N ASN A 209 -22.95 16.61 6.07
CA ASN A 209 -22.91 18.07 6.08
C ASN A 209 -21.58 18.62 6.67
N LEU A 210 -21.04 17.96 7.69
CA LEU A 210 -19.74 18.35 8.26
C LEU A 210 -18.61 18.15 7.23
N VAL A 211 -18.57 16.97 6.60
CA VAL A 211 -17.57 16.62 5.59
C VAL A 211 -17.68 17.54 4.38
N LEU A 212 -18.89 17.84 3.90
CA LEU A 212 -19.09 18.77 2.78
C LEU A 212 -18.59 20.18 3.12
N ARG A 213 -18.81 20.69 4.34
CA ARG A 213 -18.24 21.98 4.75
C ARG A 213 -16.71 21.98 4.71
N HIS A 214 -16.06 20.91 5.19
CA HIS A 214 -14.60 20.80 5.11
C HIS A 214 -14.12 20.70 3.66
N LEU A 215 -14.79 19.88 2.84
CA LEU A 215 -14.45 19.72 1.42
C LEU A 215 -14.64 21.01 0.63
N ASP A 216 -15.74 21.73 0.85
CA ASP A 216 -16.02 23.01 0.19
C ASP A 216 -14.97 24.07 0.52
N TYR A 217 -14.43 24.04 1.74
CA TYR A 217 -13.34 24.92 2.15
C TYR A 217 -12.01 24.56 1.47
N ILE A 218 -11.63 23.27 1.46
CA ILE A 218 -10.30 22.85 0.98
C ILE A 218 -10.21 22.62 -0.53
N LYS A 219 -11.32 22.58 -1.26
CA LYS A 219 -11.37 22.19 -2.69
C LYS A 219 -10.44 23.00 -3.59
N ASP A 220 -10.15 24.26 -3.23
CA ASP A 220 -9.30 25.17 -4.00
C ASP A 220 -7.93 25.42 -3.33
N LEU A 221 -7.70 24.84 -2.15
CA LEU A 221 -6.47 25.01 -1.38
C LEU A 221 -5.41 23.95 -1.73
N PRO A 222 -4.12 24.28 -1.75
CA PRO A 222 -3.04 23.34 -2.04
C PRO A 222 -2.67 22.46 -0.83
N VAL A 223 -3.64 21.76 -0.23
CA VAL A 223 -3.41 20.89 0.94
C VAL A 223 -2.41 19.78 0.63
N ALA A 224 -2.44 19.25 -0.60
CA ALA A 224 -1.50 18.27 -1.12
C ALA A 224 -1.29 18.49 -2.63
N PRO A 225 -0.16 18.04 -3.21
CA PRO A 225 0.02 18.05 -4.66
C PRO A 225 -0.97 17.13 -5.39
N LEU A 226 -1.37 16.04 -4.74
CA LEU A 226 -2.41 15.14 -5.23
C LEU A 226 -3.52 15.01 -4.19
N MET A 227 -4.69 15.52 -4.57
CA MET A 227 -5.91 15.47 -3.77
C MET A 227 -6.94 14.61 -4.51
N LYS A 228 -7.52 13.62 -3.83
CA LYS A 228 -8.55 12.73 -4.39
C LYS A 228 -9.80 12.69 -3.54
N ILE A 229 -10.96 12.67 -4.19
CA ILE A 229 -12.18 12.15 -3.59
C ILE A 229 -12.43 10.77 -4.19
N VAL A 230 -12.49 9.77 -3.32
CA VAL A 230 -12.71 8.38 -3.70
C VAL A 230 -14.13 7.98 -3.34
N VAL A 231 -14.88 7.59 -4.36
CA VAL A 231 -16.22 7.03 -4.25
C VAL A 231 -16.08 5.50 -4.24
N LEU A 232 -16.37 4.89 -3.10
CA LEU A 232 -16.38 3.42 -2.95
C LEU A 232 -17.81 2.92 -2.98
N GLY A 233 -18.04 1.87 -3.76
CA GLY A 233 -19.36 1.25 -3.87
C GLY A 233 -19.31 -0.15 -4.46
N ARG A 234 -20.48 -0.73 -4.75
CA ARG A 234 -20.61 -2.09 -5.29
C ARG A 234 -20.32 -2.17 -6.80
N GLY A 235 -20.36 -1.04 -7.50
CA GLY A 235 -20.24 -0.99 -8.96
C GLY A 235 -21.56 -1.27 -9.68
N ASP A 236 -22.68 -1.10 -8.98
CA ASP A 236 -24.05 -1.05 -9.49
C ASP A 236 -24.37 0.34 -10.07
N ASP A 237 -25.62 0.53 -10.53
CA ASP A 237 -26.08 1.80 -11.08
C ASP A 237 -26.07 2.92 -10.04
N GLN A 238 -26.42 2.62 -8.79
CA GLN A 238 -26.38 3.59 -7.70
C GLN A 238 -24.97 4.12 -7.48
N HIS A 239 -23.96 3.25 -7.38
CA HIS A 239 -22.56 3.67 -7.26
C HIS A 239 -22.09 4.52 -8.45
N ARG A 240 -22.55 4.23 -9.68
CA ARG A 240 -22.25 5.05 -10.87
C ARG A 240 -22.88 6.44 -10.77
N ALA A 241 -24.13 6.53 -10.33
CA ALA A 241 -24.82 7.80 -10.14
C ALA A 241 -24.15 8.64 -9.05
N ASP A 242 -23.82 8.06 -7.90
CA ASP A 242 -23.11 8.75 -6.80
C ASP A 242 -21.77 9.31 -7.26
N TYR A 243 -21.01 8.54 -8.05
CA TYR A 243 -19.77 9.02 -8.66
C TYR A 243 -20.00 10.23 -9.57
N GLN A 244 -21.01 10.19 -10.44
CA GLN A 244 -21.31 11.28 -11.36
C GLN A 244 -21.73 12.56 -10.62
N GLU A 245 -22.54 12.44 -9.57
CA GLU A 245 -22.97 13.58 -8.75
C GLU A 245 -21.79 14.23 -8.02
N ILE A 246 -20.92 13.42 -7.40
CA ILE A 246 -19.72 13.91 -6.71
C ILE A 246 -18.76 14.54 -7.73
N ALA A 247 -18.59 13.92 -8.90
CA ALA A 247 -17.76 14.46 -9.97
C ALA A 247 -18.27 15.82 -10.47
N ALA A 248 -19.58 15.98 -10.64
CA ALA A 248 -20.19 17.23 -11.02
C ALA A 248 -20.02 18.31 -9.94
N ARG A 249 -20.23 17.97 -8.65
CA ARG A 249 -20.10 18.92 -7.53
C ARG A 249 -18.69 19.50 -7.41
N PHE A 250 -17.67 18.67 -7.57
CA PHE A 250 -16.26 19.05 -7.39
C PHE A 250 -15.54 19.34 -8.71
N ALA A 251 -16.28 19.49 -9.81
CA ALA A 251 -15.73 19.87 -11.10
C ALA A 251 -14.99 21.23 -11.00
N GLY A 252 -13.79 21.30 -11.59
CA GLY A 252 -12.95 22.50 -11.55
C GLY A 252 -12.17 22.72 -10.24
N SER A 253 -12.39 21.90 -9.21
CA SER A 253 -11.59 21.94 -7.99
C SER A 253 -10.24 21.23 -8.17
N ARG A 254 -9.39 21.28 -7.13
CA ARG A 254 -8.12 20.54 -7.07
C ARG A 254 -8.30 19.03 -6.86
N PHE A 255 -9.51 18.56 -6.54
CA PHE A 255 -9.77 17.15 -6.34
C PHE A 255 -9.89 16.38 -7.65
N GLN A 256 -9.12 15.30 -7.78
CA GLN A 256 -9.38 14.25 -8.75
C GLN A 256 -10.42 13.28 -8.19
N ILE A 257 -11.51 13.07 -8.91
CA ILE A 257 -12.58 12.19 -8.47
C ILE A 257 -12.35 10.80 -9.07
N ALA A 258 -12.37 9.77 -8.23
CA ALA A 258 -12.15 8.40 -8.65
C ALA A 258 -13.19 7.47 -8.03
N SER A 259 -13.63 6.48 -8.80
CA SER A 259 -14.54 5.43 -8.33
C SER A 259 -13.80 4.09 -8.28
N PHE A 260 -13.98 3.36 -7.17
CA PHE A 260 -13.49 1.98 -7.04
C PHE A 260 -14.54 1.08 -6.43
N LYS A 261 -14.50 -0.21 -6.78
CA LYS A 261 -15.30 -1.20 -6.08
C LYS A 261 -14.77 -1.38 -4.66
N ALA A 262 -15.69 -1.59 -3.72
CA ALA A 262 -15.35 -2.03 -2.38
C ALA A 262 -14.52 -3.33 -2.44
N ASN A 263 -13.56 -3.44 -1.53
CA ASN A 263 -12.67 -4.59 -1.42
C ASN A 263 -13.11 -5.44 -0.22
N ASP A 264 -13.29 -6.74 -0.44
CA ASP A 264 -13.73 -7.72 0.56
C ASP A 264 -12.66 -8.04 1.63
N ARG A 265 -11.47 -7.44 1.51
CA ARG A 265 -10.33 -7.65 2.42
C ARG A 265 -9.89 -9.11 2.46
N ALA A 266 -9.66 -9.68 1.28
CA ALA A 266 -9.28 -11.09 1.12
C ALA A 266 -10.32 -12.02 1.75
N GLN A 267 -11.60 -11.76 1.42
CA GLN A 267 -12.78 -12.48 1.91
C GLN A 267 -13.06 -12.33 3.41
N TYR A 268 -12.49 -11.34 4.09
CA TYR A 268 -12.87 -11.03 5.49
C TYR A 268 -14.29 -10.46 5.58
N LEU A 269 -14.69 -9.65 4.59
CA LEU A 269 -16.03 -9.08 4.48
C LEU A 269 -16.89 -9.91 3.52
N ALA A 270 -18.11 -10.22 3.96
CA ALA A 270 -19.14 -10.78 3.10
C ALA A 270 -19.79 -9.68 2.24
N LEU A 271 -19.03 -9.17 1.26
CA LEU A 271 -19.59 -8.31 0.21
C LEU A 271 -20.22 -9.20 -0.87
N GLU A 272 -21.29 -8.72 -1.51
CA GLU A 272 -21.93 -9.38 -2.67
C GLU A 272 -21.02 -9.36 -3.92
N MET A 273 -19.84 -9.96 -3.80
CA MET A 273 -18.84 -10.08 -4.83
C MET A 273 -18.81 -11.53 -5.31
N LYS A 274 -18.49 -11.74 -6.59
CA LYS A 274 -18.26 -13.11 -7.09
C LYS A 274 -17.15 -13.75 -6.26
N SER A 275 -17.49 -14.85 -5.58
CA SER A 275 -16.49 -15.65 -4.87
C SER A 275 -15.39 -16.03 -5.85
N THR A 276 -14.17 -15.61 -5.55
CA THR A 276 -13.01 -15.95 -6.38
C THR A 276 -12.46 -17.27 -5.86
N PRO A 277 -12.28 -18.29 -6.72
CA PRO A 277 -11.62 -19.53 -6.33
C PRO A 277 -10.26 -19.23 -5.71
N ALA A 278 -9.83 -20.07 -4.77
CA ALA A 278 -8.52 -19.90 -4.17
C ALA A 278 -7.41 -19.98 -5.23
N HIS A 279 -6.48 -19.04 -5.20
CA HIS A 279 -5.34 -19.00 -6.10
C HIS A 279 -4.43 -20.19 -5.84
N LEU A 280 -4.21 -21.02 -6.86
CA LEU A 280 -3.40 -22.23 -6.75
C LEU A 280 -1.90 -21.89 -6.76
N ILE A 281 -1.50 -21.02 -7.69
CA ILE A 281 -0.12 -20.54 -7.88
C ILE A 281 -0.10 -19.05 -7.57
N LEU A 282 0.91 -18.62 -6.80
CA LEU A 282 1.13 -17.22 -6.46
C LEU A 282 2.38 -16.71 -7.20
N ARG A 283 2.36 -15.47 -7.66
CA ARG A 283 3.41 -14.83 -8.47
C ARG A 283 3.68 -13.37 -8.06
N GLY A 284 3.33 -13.03 -6.83
CA GLY A 284 3.52 -11.72 -6.23
C GLY A 284 2.21 -11.03 -5.85
N CYS A 285 2.29 -9.72 -5.66
CA CYS A 285 1.19 -8.83 -5.34
C CYS A 285 1.31 -7.60 -6.24
N GLU A 286 0.19 -7.08 -6.76
CA GLU A 286 0.18 -5.87 -7.61
C GLU A 286 -0.32 -4.62 -6.87
N GLN A 287 -0.77 -4.76 -5.62
CA GLN A 287 -1.27 -3.63 -4.84
C GLN A 287 -0.12 -2.68 -4.52
N MET A 288 -0.18 -1.47 -5.08
CA MET A 288 0.83 -0.40 -4.89
C MET A 288 2.26 -0.86 -5.23
N GLY A 289 2.45 -1.52 -6.38
CA GLY A 289 3.71 -2.15 -6.72
C GLY A 289 3.72 -3.57 -6.17
N SER A 290 4.28 -3.79 -4.98
CA SER A 290 4.25 -5.09 -4.28
C SER A 290 4.21 -4.92 -2.77
N ARG A 291 3.06 -5.18 -2.12
CA ARG A 291 2.92 -5.06 -0.66
C ARG A 291 4.06 -5.73 0.14
N PRO A 292 4.42 -7.01 -0.10
CA PRO A 292 5.45 -7.69 0.69
C PRO A 292 6.87 -7.12 0.54
N LEU A 293 7.15 -6.37 -0.54
CA LEU A 293 8.49 -5.84 -0.84
C LEU A 293 8.60 -4.32 -0.66
N HIS A 294 7.47 -3.61 -0.75
CA HIS A 294 7.41 -2.14 -0.81
C HIS A 294 6.74 -1.48 0.37
N HIS A 295 5.88 -2.20 1.11
CA HIS A 295 5.00 -1.58 2.08
C HIS A 295 5.15 -2.21 3.47
N LEU A 296 5.53 -1.42 4.47
CA LEU A 296 5.49 -1.84 5.88
C LEU A 296 4.19 -1.36 6.54
N HIS A 297 3.47 -2.26 7.20
CA HIS A 297 2.23 -1.95 7.90
C HIS A 297 2.44 -2.04 9.41
N ILE A 298 2.19 -0.94 10.10
CA ILE A 298 2.41 -0.78 11.54
C ILE A 298 1.06 -0.45 12.18
N THR A 299 0.64 -1.28 13.12
CA THR A 299 -0.61 -1.09 13.87
C THR A 299 -0.42 -0.08 15.00
N ALA A 300 -1.52 0.36 15.61
CA ALA A 300 -1.49 1.27 16.75
C ALA A 300 -0.63 0.75 17.92
N GLN A 301 -0.49 -0.56 18.06
CA GLN A 301 0.29 -1.20 19.13
C GLN A 301 1.80 -1.26 18.81
N GLY A 302 2.23 -0.87 17.61
CA GLY A 302 3.61 -1.02 17.14
C GLY A 302 3.93 -2.38 16.52
N SER A 303 2.96 -3.31 16.50
CA SER A 303 3.07 -4.56 15.75
C SER A 303 3.11 -4.29 14.25
N CYS A 304 3.94 -5.05 13.54
CA CYS A 304 4.03 -5.00 12.09
C CYS A 304 3.30 -6.21 11.49
N VAL A 305 2.47 -5.99 10.46
CA VAL A 305 1.73 -7.05 9.76
C VAL A 305 2.07 -7.09 8.28
N LEU A 306 1.76 -8.21 7.61
CA LEU A 306 2.09 -8.41 6.20
C LEU A 306 1.47 -7.37 5.26
N CYS A 307 0.19 -7.02 5.47
CA CYS A 307 -0.55 -6.17 4.53
C CYS A 307 -1.83 -5.59 5.16
N CYS A 308 -2.34 -4.47 4.65
CA CYS A 308 -3.65 -3.91 5.01
C CYS A 308 -4.87 -4.74 4.57
N GLN A 309 -4.67 -5.96 4.06
CA GLN A 309 -5.75 -6.94 3.90
C GLN A 309 -5.88 -7.82 5.15
N ASP A 310 -4.81 -7.93 5.95
CA ASP A 310 -4.73 -8.76 7.14
C ASP A 310 -5.33 -8.06 8.36
N TYR A 311 -6.64 -7.77 8.30
CA TYR A 311 -7.35 -7.08 9.38
C TYR A 311 -7.27 -7.82 10.72
N GLY A 312 -7.27 -9.15 10.69
CA GLY A 312 -7.18 -9.99 11.87
C GLY A 312 -5.76 -10.14 12.44
N GLU A 313 -4.77 -9.45 11.84
CA GLU A 313 -3.36 -9.48 12.27
C GLU A 313 -2.82 -10.93 12.38
N GLN A 314 -3.20 -11.80 11.44
CA GLN A 314 -2.79 -13.22 11.43
C GLN A 314 -1.35 -13.43 10.96
N TYR A 315 -0.80 -12.46 10.23
CA TYR A 315 0.52 -12.51 9.61
C TYR A 315 1.41 -11.39 10.17
N VAL A 316 1.65 -11.44 11.48
CA VAL A 316 2.58 -10.55 12.18
C VAL A 316 4.02 -10.83 11.72
N VAL A 317 4.75 -9.77 11.37
CA VAL A 317 6.13 -9.84 10.87
C VAL A 317 7.15 -9.20 11.81
N GLY A 318 6.71 -8.53 12.86
CA GLY A 318 7.59 -7.94 13.87
C GLY A 318 6.87 -7.04 14.86
N ASP A 319 7.62 -6.45 15.79
CA ASP A 319 7.11 -5.58 16.86
C ASP A 319 8.10 -4.43 17.12
N LEU A 320 7.73 -3.21 16.71
CA LEU A 320 8.56 -2.01 16.84
C LEU A 320 8.63 -1.46 18.28
N THR A 321 7.93 -2.08 19.23
CA THR A 321 8.17 -1.79 20.66
C THR A 321 9.50 -2.36 21.14
N ARG A 322 10.05 -3.38 20.44
CA ARG A 322 11.26 -4.11 20.80
C ARG A 322 12.29 -4.21 19.68
N GLN A 323 11.86 -4.11 18.43
CA GLN A 323 12.69 -4.22 17.24
C GLN A 323 12.82 -2.87 16.53
N THR A 324 13.88 -2.74 15.75
CA THR A 324 14.05 -1.65 14.78
C THR A 324 13.29 -1.95 13.49
N VAL A 325 13.00 -0.90 12.71
CA VAL A 325 12.41 -1.02 11.37
C VAL A 325 13.28 -1.91 10.48
N ALA A 326 14.60 -1.76 10.55
CA ALA A 326 15.55 -2.56 9.76
C ALA A 326 15.46 -4.05 10.10
N GLU A 327 15.40 -4.40 11.39
CA GLU A 327 15.25 -5.79 11.85
C GLU A 327 13.93 -6.41 11.37
N VAL A 328 12.83 -5.65 11.38
CA VAL A 328 11.53 -6.14 10.87
C VAL A 328 11.59 -6.35 9.36
N LEU A 329 12.14 -5.40 8.59
CA LEU A 329 12.18 -5.47 7.13
C LEU A 329 13.06 -6.60 6.59
N ALA A 330 14.14 -6.92 7.30
CA ALA A 330 15.05 -8.04 7.02
C ALA A 330 14.67 -9.33 7.77
N GLY A 331 13.60 -9.31 8.56
CA GLY A 331 13.20 -10.41 9.43
C GLY A 331 12.74 -11.66 8.68
N SER A 332 12.96 -12.82 9.31
CA SER A 332 12.66 -14.14 8.74
C SER A 332 11.18 -14.35 8.42
N GLU A 333 10.28 -13.74 9.19
CA GLU A 333 8.83 -13.83 9.00
C GLU A 333 8.38 -13.13 7.73
N LEU A 334 8.83 -11.88 7.51
CA LEU A 334 8.53 -11.15 6.27
C LEU A 334 9.19 -11.83 5.07
N ALA A 335 10.41 -12.33 5.21
CA ALA A 335 11.10 -13.14 4.19
C ALA A 335 10.30 -14.39 3.81
N ARG A 336 9.75 -15.11 4.78
CA ARG A 336 8.86 -16.27 4.58
C ARG A 336 7.61 -15.88 3.78
N TYR A 337 6.94 -14.81 4.17
CA TYR A 337 5.74 -14.37 3.45
C TYR A 337 6.05 -13.86 2.04
N ARG A 338 7.22 -13.25 1.79
CA ARG A 338 7.68 -12.93 0.43
C ARG A 338 7.83 -14.21 -0.40
N ARG A 339 8.47 -15.26 0.12
CA ARG A 339 8.60 -16.55 -0.60
C ARG A 339 7.24 -17.16 -0.95
N TRP A 340 6.28 -17.11 -0.02
CA TRP A 340 4.92 -17.59 -0.24
C TRP A 340 4.16 -16.74 -1.26
N SER A 341 4.16 -15.42 -1.12
CA SER A 341 3.47 -14.49 -2.03
C SER A 341 4.00 -14.58 -3.47
N TYR A 342 5.26 -14.94 -3.67
CA TYR A 342 5.86 -15.09 -5.00
C TYR A 342 5.94 -16.54 -5.50
N GLY A 343 5.34 -17.49 -4.77
CA GLY A 343 5.29 -18.90 -5.17
C GLY A 343 6.66 -19.59 -5.21
N ARG A 344 7.66 -19.04 -4.52
CA ARG A 344 8.98 -19.67 -4.36
C ARG A 344 8.91 -20.87 -3.42
N GLU A 345 8.00 -20.79 -2.46
CA GLU A 345 7.64 -21.88 -1.56
C GLU A 345 6.12 -22.08 -1.61
N LYS A 346 5.67 -23.32 -1.40
CA LYS A 346 4.24 -23.63 -1.32
C LYS A 346 3.67 -22.97 -0.06
N ALA A 347 2.89 -21.91 -0.25
CA ALA A 347 2.13 -21.30 0.83
C ALA A 347 1.07 -22.25 1.40
N PRO A 348 0.76 -22.20 2.70
CA PRO A 348 -0.39 -22.88 3.29
C PRO A 348 -1.71 -22.56 2.56
N ASP A 349 -2.68 -23.47 2.62
CA ASP A 349 -3.98 -23.29 1.93
C ASP A 349 -4.80 -22.13 2.50
N ASN A 350 -4.59 -21.81 3.79
CA ASN A 350 -5.22 -20.68 4.46
C ASN A 350 -4.44 -19.35 4.30
N PHE A 351 -3.34 -19.33 3.54
CA PHE A 351 -2.55 -18.11 3.33
C PHE A 351 -3.40 -17.00 2.71
N ILE A 352 -3.40 -15.80 3.30
CA ILE A 352 -4.29 -14.69 2.92
C ILE A 352 -4.19 -14.32 1.44
N CYS A 353 -2.99 -14.34 0.85
CA CYS A 353 -2.82 -14.00 -0.55
C CYS A 353 -3.54 -14.97 -1.49
N ARG A 354 -3.87 -16.20 -1.07
CA ARG A 354 -4.66 -17.13 -1.89
C ARG A 354 -6.10 -16.68 -2.13
N LYS A 355 -6.59 -15.72 -1.35
CA LYS A 355 -7.96 -15.18 -1.42
C LYS A 355 -7.99 -13.72 -1.85
N CYS A 356 -6.83 -13.08 -2.00
CA CYS A 356 -6.73 -11.66 -2.26
C CYS A 356 -6.88 -11.35 -3.75
N ILE A 357 -7.71 -10.37 -4.08
CA ILE A 357 -7.91 -9.91 -5.47
C ILE A 357 -6.67 -9.22 -6.07
N PHE A 358 -5.70 -8.81 -5.26
CA PHE A 358 -4.45 -8.19 -5.70
C PHE A 358 -3.26 -9.17 -5.76
N ALA A 359 -3.49 -10.45 -5.46
CA ALA A 359 -2.47 -11.46 -5.62
C ALA A 359 -2.31 -11.77 -7.12
N ARG A 360 -1.05 -11.81 -7.56
CA ARG A 360 -0.70 -12.23 -8.92
C ARG A 360 -0.63 -13.75 -8.96
N THR A 361 -1.07 -14.38 -10.04
CA THR A 361 -1.23 -15.85 -10.13
C THR A 361 -0.70 -16.46 -11.42
#